data_AF-A0A2M7KDT6-F1
#
_entry.id   AF-A0A2M7KDT6-F1
#
_cell.length_a   1.000
_cell.length_b   1.000
_cell.length_c   1.000
_cell.angle_alpha   90.00
_cell.angle_beta   90.00
_cell.angle_gamma   90.00
#
_symmetry.space_group_name_H-M   'P 1'
#
loop_
_entity.id
_entity.type
_entity.pdbx_description
1 polymer ?
#
loop_
_entity_poly.entity_id
_entity_poly.type
_entity_poly.pdbx_seq_one_letter_code
_entity_poly.pdbx_strand_id
1 'polypeptide(L)'
;FFQSNWDYILDTSKQGSDGYLISKWVKINGIQFDSAGVKYKGNSSYNVNNMKNPFHIELDYVKNQNYQGYNDIKLSNGFKDPSFVREVLAYKILKKYMASSLSNYAQLYINGQLIGLYSNSEAVTKSFADKYFYSKTNPFFFMDNFGGNLAYLGTDNSLYYSKYTLKSSFGWANLVNLCNTLQNNVGNIESILDVDRTLWMLAFDNILVNLDSYIGQPMHNYYIYEDDNGRFNPIVWDV
;
A
#
# COMPACT_ATOMS: atom_id res chain seq x y z
N PHE A 1 1.36 24.93 2.41
CA PHE A 1 2.75 25.07 1.93
C PHE A 1 3.29 26.46 2.16
N PHE A 2 4.61 26.65 2.09
CA PHE A 2 5.21 28.00 2.03
C PHE A 2 5.08 28.61 0.64
N GLN A 3 5.15 27.74 -0.38
CA GLN A 3 5.15 28.06 -1.79
C GLN A 3 3.72 28.22 -2.30
N SER A 4 3.45 29.29 -3.06
CA SER A 4 2.18 29.48 -3.75
C SER A 4 2.03 28.53 -4.93
N ASN A 5 3.12 28.18 -5.60
CA ASN A 5 3.21 27.23 -6.72
C ASN A 5 3.44 25.77 -6.27
N TRP A 6 2.93 25.39 -5.09
CA TRP A 6 3.15 24.05 -4.53
C TRP A 6 2.70 22.93 -5.49
N ASP A 7 1.60 23.13 -6.21
CA ASP A 7 1.01 22.16 -7.14
C ASP A 7 2.00 21.79 -8.25
N TYR A 8 2.54 22.80 -8.93
CA TYR A 8 3.58 22.64 -9.95
C TYR A 8 4.83 21.94 -9.42
N ILE A 9 5.24 22.21 -8.17
CA ILE A 9 6.40 21.54 -7.56
C ILE A 9 6.10 20.06 -7.33
N LEU A 10 4.89 19.73 -6.86
CA LEU A 10 4.46 18.35 -6.68
C LEU A 10 4.36 17.61 -8.02
N ASP A 11 3.82 18.23 -9.07
CA ASP A 11 3.77 17.65 -10.42
C ASP A 11 5.16 17.38 -10.98
N THR A 12 6.06 18.37 -10.86
CA THR A 12 7.45 18.25 -11.31
C THR A 12 8.17 17.14 -10.55
N SER A 13 7.93 17.03 -9.23
CA SER A 13 8.50 15.95 -8.42
C SER A 13 7.97 14.59 -8.85
N LYS A 14 6.64 14.47 -9.07
CA LYS A 14 5.98 13.24 -9.50
C LYS A 14 6.45 12.74 -10.86
N GLN A 15 6.77 13.64 -11.79
CA GLN A 15 7.33 13.30 -13.10
C GLN A 15 8.85 13.05 -13.06
N GLY A 16 9.53 13.51 -12.01
CA GLY A 16 10.96 13.38 -11.82
C GLY A 16 11.32 12.28 -10.82
N SER A 17 11.89 12.67 -9.68
CA SER A 17 12.43 11.75 -8.67
C SER A 17 11.39 11.16 -7.70
N ASP A 18 10.10 11.51 -7.83
CA ASP A 18 9.00 11.11 -6.94
C ASP A 18 9.27 11.43 -5.45
N GLY A 19 9.95 12.56 -5.22
CA GLY A 19 10.33 13.07 -3.91
C GLY A 19 9.21 13.78 -3.15
N TYR A 20 9.49 14.17 -1.91
CA TYR A 20 8.55 14.91 -1.07
C TYR A 20 8.85 16.42 -1.08
N LEU A 21 7.78 17.21 -1.12
CA LEU A 21 7.82 18.62 -0.76
C LEU A 21 7.55 18.77 0.73
N ILE A 22 8.44 19.45 1.44
CA ILE A 22 8.27 19.72 2.87
C ILE A 22 7.14 20.75 3.06
N SER A 23 6.12 20.35 3.80
CA SER A 23 5.02 21.22 4.19
C SER A 23 5.45 22.24 5.26
N LYS A 24 4.78 23.40 5.28
CA LYS A 24 4.86 24.32 6.42
C LYS A 24 4.29 23.66 7.67
N TRP A 25 3.11 23.08 7.52
CA TRP A 25 2.49 22.17 8.48
C TRP A 25 1.39 21.37 7.77
N VAL A 26 1.02 20.26 8.40
CA VAL A 26 -0.18 19.46 8.17
C VAL A 26 -1.00 19.50 9.45
N LYS A 27 -2.32 19.69 9.35
CA LYS A 27 -3.22 19.72 10.51
C LYS A 27 -4.28 18.65 10.37
N ILE A 28 -4.32 17.71 11.32
CA ILE A 28 -5.24 16.58 11.34
C ILE A 28 -6.14 16.72 12.57
N ASN A 29 -7.44 16.92 12.37
CA ASN A 29 -8.44 17.04 13.44
C ASN A 29 -8.04 18.02 14.56
N GLY A 30 -7.42 19.14 14.20
CA GLY A 30 -6.98 20.15 15.17
C GLY A 30 -5.51 20.04 15.60
N ILE A 31 -4.87 18.89 15.45
CA ILE A 31 -3.47 18.64 15.83
C ILE A 31 -2.55 19.00 14.65
N GLN A 32 -1.51 19.81 14.91
CA GLN A 32 -0.60 20.32 13.89
C GLN A 32 0.75 19.62 13.94
N PHE A 33 1.25 19.25 12.77
CA PHE A 33 2.56 18.64 12.52
C PHE A 33 3.32 19.55 11.57
N ASP A 34 4.52 20.00 11.92
CA ASP A 34 5.36 20.77 11.00
C ASP A 34 6.33 19.86 10.24
N SER A 35 6.87 20.36 9.13
CA SER A 35 7.91 19.65 8.36
C SER A 35 7.55 18.24 7.86
N ALA A 36 6.27 17.93 7.72
CA ALA A 36 5.82 16.68 7.09
C ALA A 36 6.12 16.70 5.59
N GLY A 37 6.49 15.56 5.02
CA GLY A 37 6.68 15.38 3.58
C GLY A 37 5.34 15.18 2.89
N VAL A 38 5.13 15.85 1.77
CA VAL A 38 3.91 15.69 0.95
C VAL A 38 4.29 15.42 -0.49
N LYS A 39 3.66 14.42 -1.12
CA LYS A 39 3.79 14.15 -2.55
C LYS A 39 2.49 13.70 -3.19
N TYR A 40 2.42 13.79 -4.51
CA TYR A 40 1.40 13.07 -5.27
C TYR A 40 1.73 11.59 -5.30
N LYS A 41 0.68 10.74 -5.21
CA LYS A 41 0.81 9.29 -5.32
C LYS A 41 0.09 8.76 -6.57
N GLY A 42 0.13 7.45 -6.75
CA GLY A 42 -0.65 6.77 -7.78
C GLY A 42 0.02 6.82 -9.15
N ASN A 43 -0.35 5.83 -9.97
CA ASN A 43 0.06 5.73 -11.36
C ASN A 43 -1.09 6.24 -12.23
N SER A 44 -2.13 5.42 -12.42
CA SER A 44 -3.30 5.76 -13.24
C SER A 44 -4.19 6.85 -12.63
N SER A 45 -4.18 7.00 -11.30
CA SER A 45 -5.04 7.95 -10.58
C SER A 45 -4.49 9.37 -10.51
N TYR A 46 -3.22 9.56 -10.92
CA TYR A 46 -2.56 10.86 -11.01
C TYR A 46 -2.59 11.39 -12.45
N ASN A 47 -2.81 12.69 -12.61
CA ASN A 47 -2.63 13.40 -13.88
C ASN A 47 -2.38 14.88 -13.56
N VAL A 48 -1.44 15.52 -14.25
CA VAL A 48 -1.15 16.97 -14.10
C VAL A 48 -2.39 17.84 -14.37
N ASN A 49 -3.33 17.36 -15.18
CA ASN A 49 -4.56 18.08 -15.50
C ASN A 49 -5.70 17.78 -14.51
N ASN A 50 -5.50 16.90 -13.53
CA ASN A 50 -6.52 16.65 -12.52
C ASN A 50 -6.57 17.82 -11.55
N MET A 51 -7.76 18.38 -11.35
CA MET A 51 -8.01 19.33 -10.26
C MET A 51 -7.84 18.69 -8.87
N LYS A 52 -7.89 17.35 -8.79
CA LYS A 52 -7.86 16.57 -7.55
C LYS A 52 -6.99 15.33 -7.71
N ASN A 53 -5.70 15.48 -7.45
CA ASN A 53 -4.76 14.37 -7.42
C ASN A 53 -4.73 13.67 -6.05
N PRO A 54 -4.35 12.37 -5.98
CA PRO A 54 -4.21 11.64 -4.72
C PRO A 54 -2.88 12.00 -4.04
N PHE A 55 -2.88 12.03 -2.70
CA PHE A 55 -1.74 12.48 -1.90
C PHE A 55 -1.19 11.37 -1.02
N HIS A 56 0.12 11.43 -0.77
CA HIS A 56 0.79 10.74 0.31
C HIS A 56 1.47 11.79 1.19
N ILE A 57 1.10 11.80 2.46
CA ILE A 57 1.69 12.66 3.48
C ILE A 57 2.45 11.77 4.47
N GLU A 58 3.73 12.04 4.63
CA GLU A 58 4.62 11.35 5.57
C GLU A 58 4.92 12.31 6.72
N LEU A 59 4.28 12.08 7.87
CA LEU A 59 4.39 12.93 9.05
C LEU A 59 5.81 12.89 9.61
N ASP A 60 6.46 11.73 9.56
CA ASP A 60 7.78 11.51 10.11
C ASP A 60 8.95 11.81 9.15
N TYR A 61 8.67 12.44 8.00
CA TYR A 61 9.67 12.69 6.95
C TYR A 61 10.93 13.44 7.43
N VAL A 62 10.75 14.44 8.30
CA VAL A 62 11.86 15.22 8.88
C VAL A 62 12.01 15.00 10.39
N LYS A 63 10.90 14.83 11.11
CA LYS A 63 10.86 14.73 12.57
C LYS A 63 10.17 13.44 12.96
N ASN A 64 10.62 12.76 14.00
CA ASN A 64 9.90 11.57 14.50
C ASN A 64 8.56 11.97 15.16
N GLN A 65 7.47 11.92 14.40
CA GLN A 65 6.12 12.30 14.83
C GLN A 65 5.06 11.44 14.14
N ASN A 66 3.93 11.24 14.82
CA ASN A 66 2.83 10.42 14.31
C ASN A 66 1.48 10.94 14.81
N TYR A 67 0.42 10.57 14.11
CA TYR A 67 -0.95 10.78 14.56
C TYR A 67 -1.57 9.44 14.93
N GLN A 68 -1.84 9.23 16.23
CA GLN A 68 -2.46 7.99 16.75
C GLN A 68 -1.70 6.70 16.36
N GLY A 69 -0.36 6.77 16.26
CA GLY A 69 0.49 5.65 15.84
C GLY A 69 0.67 5.50 14.32
N TYR A 70 0.07 6.38 13.52
CA TYR A 70 0.20 6.40 12.06
C TYR A 70 1.16 7.51 11.62
N ASN A 71 2.15 7.12 10.82
CA ASN A 71 3.15 8.03 10.25
C ASN A 71 2.73 8.51 8.85
N ASP A 72 2.08 7.63 8.09
CA ASP A 72 1.62 7.90 6.73
C ASP A 72 0.11 8.18 6.68
N ILE A 73 -0.27 9.22 5.95
CA ILE A 73 -1.65 9.48 5.53
C ILE A 73 -1.70 9.33 4.01
N LYS A 74 -2.51 8.37 3.52
CA LYS A 74 -2.67 8.09 2.09
C LYS A 74 -4.08 8.44 1.65
N LEU A 75 -4.17 9.51 0.86
CA LEU A 75 -5.43 10.08 0.39
C LEU A 75 -5.66 9.69 -1.07
N SER A 76 -6.64 8.82 -1.31
CA SER A 76 -7.08 8.39 -2.63
C SER A 76 -8.17 9.32 -3.15
N ASN A 77 -8.07 9.72 -4.42
CA ASN A 77 -8.96 10.70 -5.03
C ASN A 77 -10.28 10.11 -5.54
N GLY A 78 -10.50 8.80 -5.35
CA GLY A 78 -11.66 8.03 -5.86
C GLY A 78 -11.66 7.88 -7.38
N PHE A 79 -10.47 7.82 -7.99
CA PHE A 79 -10.34 7.57 -9.41
C PHE A 79 -11.10 6.29 -9.82
N LYS A 80 -11.99 6.41 -10.81
CA LYS A 80 -12.91 5.35 -11.27
C LYS A 80 -13.92 4.82 -10.24
N ASP A 81 -14.04 5.44 -9.06
CA ASP A 81 -15.09 5.16 -8.09
C ASP A 81 -16.07 6.33 -7.96
N PRO A 82 -17.13 6.40 -8.79
CA PRO A 82 -18.13 7.46 -8.69
C PRO A 82 -18.94 7.41 -7.38
N SER A 83 -18.90 6.29 -6.64
CA SER A 83 -19.61 6.17 -5.36
C SER A 83 -18.79 6.69 -4.18
N PHE A 84 -17.47 6.72 -4.32
CA PHE A 84 -16.52 6.93 -3.24
C PHE A 84 -16.57 5.88 -2.11
N VAL A 85 -17.37 4.83 -2.25
CA VAL A 85 -17.65 3.85 -1.18
C VAL A 85 -16.80 2.59 -1.33
N ARG A 86 -16.32 2.25 -2.53
CA ARG A 86 -15.75 0.94 -2.83
C ARG A 86 -14.56 0.62 -1.94
N GLU A 87 -13.56 1.50 -1.90
CA GLU A 87 -12.33 1.29 -1.13
C GLU A 87 -12.62 1.14 0.38
N VAL A 88 -13.41 2.09 0.94
CA VAL A 88 -13.74 2.09 2.37
C VAL A 88 -14.56 0.86 2.77
N LEU A 89 -15.52 0.46 1.94
CA LEU A 89 -16.35 -0.71 2.19
C LEU A 89 -15.57 -2.01 2.00
N ALA A 90 -14.71 -2.09 0.98
CA ALA A 90 -13.85 -3.23 0.69
C ALA A 90 -12.96 -3.57 1.90
N TYR A 91 -12.25 -2.57 2.44
CA TYR A 91 -11.46 -2.75 3.66
C TYR A 91 -12.30 -3.12 4.88
N LYS A 92 -13.51 -2.56 5.02
CA LYS A 92 -14.45 -2.93 6.09
C LYS A 92 -14.89 -4.41 6.00
N ILE A 93 -15.00 -4.96 4.79
CA ILE A 93 -15.31 -6.37 4.56
C ILE A 93 -14.08 -7.23 4.87
N LEU A 94 -12.93 -6.92 4.27
CA LEU A 94 -11.67 -7.67 4.43
C LEU A 94 -11.28 -7.86 5.89
N LYS A 95 -11.39 -6.80 6.71
CA LYS A 95 -11.00 -6.82 8.12
C LYS A 95 -11.73 -7.88 8.97
N LYS A 96 -12.85 -8.43 8.49
CA LYS A 96 -13.54 -9.53 9.18
C LYS A 96 -12.86 -10.88 9.03
N TYR A 97 -12.00 -11.03 8.02
CA TYR A 97 -11.46 -12.33 7.59
C TYR A 97 -9.94 -12.37 7.58
N MET A 98 -9.26 -11.24 7.36
CA MET A 98 -7.80 -11.18 7.28
C MET A 98 -7.24 -9.84 7.78
N ALA A 99 -5.92 -9.78 7.96
CA ALA A 99 -5.23 -8.53 8.22
C ALA A 99 -5.50 -7.55 7.07
N SER A 100 -5.96 -6.35 7.41
CA SER A 100 -6.46 -5.40 6.43
C SER A 100 -6.28 -3.96 6.91
N SER A 101 -6.01 -3.06 5.98
CA SER A 101 -5.93 -1.62 6.25
C SER A 101 -7.25 -1.10 6.81
N LEU A 102 -7.17 -0.19 7.78
CA LEU A 102 -8.29 0.69 8.09
C LEU A 102 -8.53 1.66 6.92
N SER A 103 -9.78 2.06 6.71
CA SER A 103 -10.09 3.11 5.74
C SER A 103 -11.26 3.97 6.21
N ASN A 104 -11.18 5.27 5.95
CA ASN A 104 -12.22 6.25 6.26
C ASN A 104 -12.24 7.38 5.21
N TYR A 105 -12.99 8.44 5.49
CA TYR A 105 -13.01 9.63 4.66
C TYR A 105 -12.30 10.81 5.32
N ALA A 106 -11.66 11.64 4.51
CA ALA A 106 -11.05 12.90 4.94
C ALA A 106 -11.37 14.03 3.97
N GLN A 107 -11.62 15.23 4.49
CA GLN A 107 -11.63 16.44 3.68
C GLN A 107 -10.22 17.03 3.66
N LEU A 108 -9.68 17.27 2.47
CA LEU A 108 -8.37 17.88 2.32
C LEU A 108 -8.51 19.37 2.00
N TYR A 109 -7.84 20.19 2.80
CA TYR A 109 -7.68 21.61 2.56
C TYR A 109 -6.20 21.92 2.33
N ILE A 110 -5.88 22.67 1.27
CA ILE A 110 -4.52 23.17 1.03
C ILE A 110 -4.57 24.68 1.05
N ASN A 111 -3.76 25.30 1.91
CA ASN A 111 -3.70 26.75 2.10
C ASN A 111 -5.09 27.40 2.33
N GLY A 112 -5.98 26.70 3.03
CA GLY A 112 -7.34 27.16 3.35
C GLY A 112 -8.40 26.87 2.28
N GLN A 113 -8.01 26.38 1.09
CA GLN A 113 -8.96 26.01 0.03
C GLN A 113 -9.30 24.53 0.11
N LEU A 114 -10.59 24.21 0.01
CA LEU A 114 -11.05 22.82 -0.05
C LEU A 114 -10.65 22.21 -1.40
N ILE A 115 -9.86 21.14 -1.35
CA ILE A 115 -9.53 20.34 -2.53
C ILE A 115 -10.61 19.29 -2.78
N GLY A 116 -11.12 18.66 -1.71
CA GLY A 116 -12.27 17.77 -1.78
C GLY A 116 -12.28 16.67 -0.72
N LEU A 117 -13.23 15.74 -0.87
CA LEU A 117 -13.34 14.51 -0.09
C LEU A 117 -12.36 13.46 -0.64
N TYR A 118 -11.63 12.76 0.22
CA TYR A 118 -10.70 11.68 -0.10
C TYR A 118 -11.04 10.43 0.71
N SER A 119 -10.83 9.25 0.14
CA SER A 119 -10.68 8.04 0.93
C SER A 119 -9.28 8.04 1.54
N ASN A 120 -9.18 7.66 2.81
CA ASN A 120 -7.95 7.68 3.58
C ASN A 120 -7.72 6.28 4.15
N SER A 121 -6.72 5.58 3.61
CA SER A 121 -6.45 4.17 3.90
C SER A 121 -5.11 4.00 4.62
N GLU A 122 -5.09 3.20 5.68
CA GLU A 122 -3.92 2.88 6.50
C GLU A 122 -2.82 2.27 5.62
N ALA A 123 -1.63 2.88 5.63
CA ALA A 123 -0.50 2.35 4.89
C ALA A 123 -0.04 1.00 5.49
N VAL A 124 0.23 0.02 4.63
CA VAL A 124 0.82 -1.26 5.02
C VAL A 124 2.33 -1.06 5.27
N THR A 125 2.68 -0.78 6.52
CA THR A 125 4.06 -0.50 6.96
C THR A 125 4.60 -1.60 7.89
N LYS A 126 5.83 -1.44 8.38
CA LYS A 126 6.37 -2.29 9.45
C LYS A 126 5.52 -2.23 10.73
N SER A 127 4.92 -1.09 11.05
CA SER A 127 4.02 -0.95 12.19
C SER A 127 2.68 -1.68 11.96
N PHE A 128 2.20 -1.71 10.71
CA PHE A 128 1.06 -2.55 10.33
C PHE A 128 1.38 -4.03 10.55
N ALA A 129 2.55 -4.48 10.10
CA ALA A 129 2.97 -5.87 10.28
C ALA A 129 3.07 -6.23 11.77
N ASP A 130 3.68 -5.36 12.59
CA ASP A 130 3.80 -5.54 14.04
C ASP A 130 2.42 -5.73 14.70
N LYS A 131 1.44 -4.92 14.29
CA LYS A 131 0.07 -4.93 14.82
C LYS A 131 -0.69 -6.23 14.51
N TYR A 132 -0.52 -6.80 13.32
CA TYR A 132 -1.33 -7.93 12.86
C TYR A 132 -0.62 -9.29 12.95
N PHE A 133 0.72 -9.29 12.85
CA PHE A 133 1.55 -10.50 12.82
C PHE A 133 2.54 -10.57 13.98
N TYR A 134 2.51 -9.59 14.89
CA TYR A 134 3.36 -9.53 16.09
C TYR A 134 4.87 -9.50 15.80
N SER A 135 5.23 -9.14 14.56
CA SER A 135 6.60 -9.01 14.08
C SER A 135 6.69 -7.93 13.01
N LYS A 136 7.87 -7.33 12.87
CA LYS A 136 8.14 -6.25 11.89
C LYS A 136 9.50 -6.34 11.19
N THR A 137 10.20 -7.43 11.42
CA THR A 137 11.59 -7.65 10.94
C THR A 137 11.70 -8.71 9.87
N ASN A 138 10.67 -9.53 9.69
CA ASN A 138 10.65 -10.64 8.74
C ASN A 138 10.51 -10.16 7.28
N PRO A 139 10.75 -11.06 6.31
CA PRO A 139 10.55 -10.80 4.89
C PRO A 139 9.19 -10.17 4.58
N PHE A 140 9.26 -9.06 3.85
CA PHE A 140 8.11 -8.23 3.54
C PHE A 140 8.23 -7.73 2.10
N PHE A 141 7.23 -8.02 1.28
CA PHE A 141 7.21 -7.67 -0.13
C PHE A 141 5.94 -6.92 -0.50
N PHE A 142 6.06 -6.04 -1.49
CA PHE A 142 4.95 -5.41 -2.17
C PHE A 142 4.95 -5.80 -3.65
N MET A 143 3.78 -6.14 -4.18
CA MET A 143 3.58 -6.49 -5.58
C MET A 143 2.94 -5.30 -6.28
N ASP A 144 3.74 -4.25 -6.50
CA ASP A 144 3.39 -3.05 -7.26
C ASP A 144 3.80 -3.09 -8.74
N ASN A 145 4.67 -4.01 -9.10
CA ASN A 145 5.10 -4.23 -10.47
C ASN A 145 4.19 -5.23 -11.20
N PHE A 146 4.23 -5.21 -12.53
CA PHE A 146 3.40 -6.10 -13.33
C PHE A 146 3.86 -7.57 -13.23
N GLY A 147 2.89 -8.46 -13.06
CA GLY A 147 3.11 -9.91 -13.03
C GLY A 147 3.71 -10.41 -11.73
N GLY A 148 3.36 -9.80 -10.59
CA GLY A 148 3.64 -10.30 -9.25
C GLY A 148 2.68 -11.44 -8.90
N ASN A 149 2.80 -12.58 -9.58
CA ASN A 149 1.85 -13.70 -9.53
C ASN A 149 2.35 -14.93 -8.76
N LEU A 150 3.45 -14.79 -8.02
CA LEU A 150 4.11 -15.86 -7.25
C LEU A 150 4.51 -17.09 -8.09
N ALA A 151 4.66 -16.93 -9.41
CA ALA A 151 5.17 -17.99 -10.27
C ALA A 151 6.65 -18.28 -9.94
N TYR A 152 7.01 -19.56 -9.96
CA TYR A 152 8.40 -19.97 -9.84
C TYR A 152 9.16 -19.68 -11.14
N LEU A 153 10.20 -18.86 -11.04
CA LEU A 153 11.01 -18.43 -12.19
C LEU A 153 12.38 -19.14 -12.26
N GLY A 154 12.73 -19.90 -11.22
CA GLY A 154 14.05 -20.49 -11.02
C GLY A 154 14.62 -20.15 -9.63
N THR A 155 15.81 -20.67 -9.34
CA THR A 155 16.48 -20.50 -8.04
C THR A 155 17.20 -19.17 -7.88
N ASP A 156 17.51 -18.47 -8.99
CA ASP A 156 18.17 -17.18 -8.94
C ASP A 156 17.20 -16.08 -8.50
N ASN A 157 17.51 -15.43 -7.38
CA ASN A 157 16.76 -14.31 -6.84
C ASN A 157 16.59 -13.16 -7.85
N SER A 158 17.57 -12.94 -8.73
CA SER A 158 17.55 -11.83 -9.68
C SER A 158 16.36 -11.86 -10.64
N LEU A 159 15.82 -13.06 -10.90
CA LEU A 159 14.65 -13.30 -11.76
C LEU A 159 13.37 -12.67 -11.21
N TYR A 160 13.34 -12.36 -9.91
CA TYR A 160 12.17 -11.84 -9.20
C TYR A 160 12.22 -10.31 -9.04
N TYR A 161 13.38 -9.67 -9.18
CA TYR A 161 13.57 -8.25 -8.82
C TYR A 161 12.68 -7.28 -9.60
N SER A 162 12.29 -7.62 -10.83
CA SER A 162 11.43 -6.77 -11.67
C SER A 162 9.94 -6.89 -11.32
N LYS A 163 9.53 -7.90 -10.54
CA LYS A 163 8.13 -8.24 -10.27
C LYS A 163 7.70 -7.94 -8.84
N TYR A 164 8.66 -7.85 -7.92
CA TYR A 164 8.40 -7.70 -6.49
C TYR A 164 9.27 -6.57 -5.94
N THR A 165 8.72 -5.79 -5.01
CA THR A 165 9.45 -4.75 -4.30
C THR A 165 9.71 -5.23 -2.88
N LEU A 166 10.99 -5.42 -2.54
CA LEU A 166 11.39 -5.77 -1.17
C LEU A 166 11.21 -4.56 -0.23
N LYS A 167 10.45 -4.75 0.84
CA LYS A 167 10.16 -3.73 1.88
C LYS A 167 10.95 -3.96 3.17
N SER A 168 11.42 -5.18 3.40
CA SER A 168 12.40 -5.55 4.44
C SER A 168 13.84 -5.37 3.93
N SER A 169 14.84 -5.63 4.76
CA SER A 169 16.26 -5.59 4.36
C SER A 169 16.76 -6.90 3.75
N PHE A 170 15.98 -7.98 3.84
CA PHE A 170 16.27 -9.32 3.33
C PHE A 170 14.97 -10.07 3.03
N GLY A 171 15.05 -11.20 2.32
CA GLY A 171 13.90 -12.09 2.12
C GLY A 171 13.79 -12.74 0.74
N TRP A 172 14.67 -12.40 -0.22
CA TRP A 172 14.57 -12.92 -1.59
C TRP A 172 14.57 -14.45 -1.65
N ALA A 173 15.45 -15.11 -0.90
CA ALA A 173 15.47 -16.57 -0.84
C ALA A 173 14.15 -17.16 -0.30
N ASN A 174 13.52 -16.49 0.69
CA ASN A 174 12.22 -16.89 1.23
C ASN A 174 11.13 -16.77 0.16
N LEU A 175 11.11 -15.68 -0.62
CA LEU A 175 10.19 -15.51 -1.74
C LEU A 175 10.39 -16.59 -2.82
N VAL A 176 11.64 -16.89 -3.20
CA VAL A 176 11.94 -17.97 -4.14
C VAL A 176 11.44 -19.32 -3.60
N ASN A 177 11.64 -19.58 -2.30
CA ASN A 177 11.16 -20.80 -1.67
C ASN A 177 9.63 -20.88 -1.66
N LEU A 178 8.94 -19.77 -1.41
CA LEU A 178 7.48 -19.68 -1.52
C LEU A 178 7.04 -20.06 -2.94
N CYS A 179 7.53 -19.37 -3.96
CA CYS A 179 7.17 -19.64 -5.36
C CYS A 179 7.49 -21.08 -5.77
N ASN A 180 8.65 -21.61 -5.38
CA ASN A 180 9.03 -23.00 -5.63
C ASN A 180 8.08 -23.99 -4.94
N THR A 181 7.67 -23.72 -3.71
CA THR A 181 6.74 -24.59 -2.97
C THR A 181 5.36 -24.59 -3.64
N LEU A 182 4.86 -23.42 -4.06
CA LEU A 182 3.59 -23.30 -4.77
C LEU A 182 3.57 -24.04 -6.11
N GLN A 183 4.71 -24.12 -6.81
CA GLN A 183 4.81 -24.80 -8.11
C GLN A 183 5.15 -26.28 -7.98
N ASN A 184 6.12 -26.63 -7.13
CA ASN A 184 6.82 -27.92 -7.16
C ASN A 184 6.65 -28.75 -5.87
N ASN A 185 6.15 -28.16 -4.78
CA ASN A 185 6.02 -28.85 -3.49
C ASN A 185 4.71 -28.52 -2.78
N VAL A 186 3.60 -28.58 -3.53
CA VAL A 186 2.26 -28.16 -3.07
C VAL A 186 1.83 -28.90 -1.81
N GLY A 187 2.28 -30.14 -1.61
CA GLY A 187 2.00 -30.91 -0.38
C GLY A 187 2.51 -30.26 0.91
N ASN A 188 3.47 -29.33 0.81
CA ASN A 188 4.02 -28.57 1.94
C ASN A 188 3.57 -27.10 1.96
N ILE A 189 2.52 -26.74 1.24
CA ILE A 189 2.08 -25.33 1.15
C ILE A 189 1.78 -24.70 2.52
N GLU A 190 1.20 -25.46 3.45
CA GLU A 190 0.86 -24.98 4.79
C GLU A 190 2.09 -24.64 5.65
N SER A 191 3.27 -25.15 5.29
CA SER A 191 4.51 -24.82 6.00
C SER A 191 5.10 -23.47 5.60
N ILE A 192 4.63 -22.86 4.50
CA ILE A 192 5.22 -21.63 3.95
C ILE A 192 4.20 -20.54 3.63
N LEU A 193 2.91 -20.87 3.59
CA LEU A 193 1.83 -19.93 3.29
C LEU A 193 0.70 -20.13 4.29
N ASP A 194 0.15 -19.03 4.79
CA ASP A 194 -1.14 -19.07 5.48
C ASP A 194 -2.24 -19.31 4.44
N VAL A 195 -2.62 -20.58 4.28
CA VAL A 195 -3.58 -21.03 3.26
C VAL A 195 -4.96 -20.43 3.51
N ASP A 196 -5.42 -20.37 4.76
CA ASP A 196 -6.74 -19.82 5.11
C ASP A 196 -6.85 -18.35 4.70
N ARG A 197 -5.88 -17.50 5.08
CA ARG A 197 -5.84 -16.09 4.67
C ARG A 197 -5.73 -15.92 3.16
N THR A 198 -4.98 -16.79 2.50
CA THR A 198 -4.88 -16.79 1.04
C THR A 198 -6.22 -17.09 0.38
N LEU A 199 -6.96 -18.10 0.87
CA LEU A 199 -8.29 -18.42 0.36
C LEU A 199 -9.27 -17.27 0.59
N TRP A 200 -9.19 -16.56 1.72
CA TRP A 200 -9.98 -15.35 1.96
C TRP A 200 -9.67 -14.21 0.98
N MET A 201 -8.40 -13.99 0.66
CA MET A 201 -8.01 -13.02 -0.37
C MET A 201 -8.62 -13.40 -1.73
N LEU A 202 -8.45 -14.65 -2.16
CA LEU A 202 -8.98 -15.12 -3.44
C LEU A 202 -10.51 -15.02 -3.52
N ALA A 203 -11.21 -15.40 -2.44
CA ALA A 203 -12.67 -15.27 -2.36
C ALA A 203 -13.12 -13.81 -2.40
N PHE A 204 -12.44 -12.92 -1.68
CA PHE A 204 -12.71 -11.50 -1.69
C PHE A 204 -12.52 -10.89 -3.08
N ASP A 205 -11.37 -11.13 -3.72
CA ASP A 205 -11.06 -10.58 -5.03
C ASP A 205 -12.05 -11.08 -6.09
N ASN A 206 -12.47 -12.35 -5.99
CA ASN A 206 -13.45 -12.93 -6.89
C ASN A 206 -14.85 -12.31 -6.71
N ILE A 207 -15.33 -12.22 -5.46
CA ILE A 207 -16.68 -11.72 -5.16
C ILE A 207 -16.82 -10.22 -5.45
N LEU A 208 -15.79 -9.42 -5.15
CA LEU A 208 -15.81 -7.99 -5.43
C LEU A 208 -15.34 -7.62 -6.84
N VAL A 209 -14.94 -8.60 -7.64
CA VAL A 209 -14.44 -8.39 -9.01
C VAL A 209 -13.25 -7.41 -8.98
N ASN A 210 -12.29 -7.68 -8.09
CA ASN A 210 -11.06 -6.90 -7.98
C ASN A 210 -10.14 -7.26 -9.17
N LEU A 211 -10.31 -6.57 -10.29
CA LEU A 211 -9.62 -6.88 -11.55
C LEU A 211 -8.14 -6.51 -11.53
N ASP A 212 -7.73 -5.64 -10.62
CA ASP A 212 -6.37 -5.12 -10.45
C ASP A 212 -5.76 -5.77 -9.19
N SER A 213 -5.88 -7.11 -9.08
CA SER A 213 -5.47 -7.92 -7.91
C SER A 213 -4.58 -9.08 -8.32
N TYR A 214 -4.21 -9.96 -7.37
CA TYR A 214 -3.48 -11.20 -7.63
C TYR A 214 -4.14 -12.08 -8.72
N ILE A 215 -5.46 -12.24 -8.68
CA ILE A 215 -6.20 -13.06 -9.67
C ILE A 215 -6.56 -12.29 -10.95
N GLY A 216 -6.25 -10.99 -10.98
CA GLY A 216 -6.59 -10.08 -12.06
C GLY A 216 -5.45 -9.85 -13.05
N GLN A 217 -5.55 -8.75 -13.79
CA GLN A 217 -4.48 -8.24 -14.66
C GLN A 217 -4.19 -6.80 -14.24
N PRO A 218 -2.94 -6.46 -13.88
CA PRO A 218 -1.69 -7.16 -14.22
C PRO A 218 -1.10 -8.05 -13.11
N MET A 219 -1.89 -8.58 -12.16
CA MET A 219 -1.39 -9.38 -11.01
C MET A 219 -0.52 -8.55 -10.06
N HIS A 220 -1.15 -7.61 -9.35
CA HIS A 220 -0.50 -6.61 -8.49
C HIS A 220 -1.40 -6.23 -7.29
N ASN A 221 -1.09 -5.13 -6.58
CA ASN A 221 -1.88 -4.53 -5.50
C ASN A 221 -2.12 -5.44 -4.30
N TYR A 222 -1.09 -6.15 -3.88
CA TYR A 222 -1.09 -6.84 -2.59
C TYR A 222 0.32 -6.90 -2.02
N TYR A 223 0.40 -7.09 -0.71
CA TYR A 223 1.64 -7.37 -0.01
C TYR A 223 1.65 -8.82 0.47
N ILE A 224 2.83 -9.32 0.79
CA ILE A 224 3.01 -10.54 1.58
C ILE A 224 4.02 -10.30 2.69
N TYR A 225 3.71 -10.81 3.87
CA TYR A 225 4.57 -10.72 5.06
C TYR A 225 4.77 -12.10 5.69
N GLU A 226 6.02 -12.49 5.96
CA GLU A 226 6.33 -13.75 6.64
C GLU A 226 6.13 -13.61 8.16
N ASP A 227 5.26 -14.44 8.76
CA ASP A 227 5.09 -14.49 10.21
C ASP A 227 6.26 -15.19 10.92
N ASP A 228 6.28 -15.15 12.25
CA ASP A 228 7.35 -15.81 13.03
C ASP A 228 7.31 -17.36 12.95
N ASN A 229 6.27 -17.93 12.34
CA ASN A 229 6.20 -19.37 12.04
C ASN A 229 6.72 -19.71 10.64
N GLY A 230 7.27 -18.73 9.90
CA GLY A 230 7.82 -18.93 8.56
C GLY A 230 6.76 -19.00 7.46
N ARG A 231 5.53 -18.54 7.72
CA ARG A 231 4.44 -18.55 6.73
C ARG A 231 4.18 -17.15 6.18
N PHE A 232 4.10 -17.04 4.87
CA PHE A 232 3.69 -15.80 4.20
C PHE A 232 2.19 -15.56 4.37
N ASN A 233 1.85 -14.30 4.61
CA ASN A 233 0.49 -13.80 4.82
C ASN A 233 0.18 -12.73 3.79
N PRO A 234 -0.83 -12.91 2.95
CA PRO A 234 -1.24 -11.87 2.01
C PRO A 234 -1.94 -10.71 2.73
N ILE A 235 -1.79 -9.52 2.17
CA ILE A 235 -2.47 -8.29 2.61
C ILE A 235 -2.95 -7.57 1.35
N VAL A 236 -4.26 -7.51 1.16
CA VAL A 236 -4.88 -6.82 0.01
C VAL A 236 -4.64 -5.31 0.09
N TRP A 237 -4.41 -4.67 -1.06
CA TRP A 237 -4.14 -3.24 -1.19
C TRP A 237 -4.84 -2.63 -2.41
N ASP A 238 -5.00 -1.31 -2.43
CA ASP A 238 -5.51 -0.50 -3.56
C ASP A 238 -6.75 -1.10 -4.27
N VAL A 239 -7.84 -1.25 -3.50
CA VAL A 239 -9.12 -1.88 -3.88
C VAL A 239 -10.16 -0.90 -4.42
#